data_AF-A0A7X7BCR0-F1
#
_entry.id   AF-A0A7X7BCR0-F1
#
_cell.length_a   1.000
_cell.length_b   1.000
_cell.length_c   1.000
_cell.angle_alpha   90.00
_cell.angle_beta   90.00
_cell.angle_gamma   90.00
#
_symmetry.space_group_name_H-M   'P 1'
#
loop_
_entity.id
_entity.type
_entity.pdbx_description
1 polymer ?
#
loop_
_entity_poly.entity_id
_entity_poly.type
_entity_poly.pdbx_seq_one_letter_code
_entity_poly.pdbx_strand_id
1 'polypeptide(L)'
;MNRILKKTQLSDDVYRMEVEAPLIARERKPGQFIILQIDDQLGERIPLTIADADPAKGSITLIFQAVGRTTHLLAEKQEGDTIAALLGPLGQPTHIEKVGHAVCVGGGIGVAPLHPIAQALKAAGNRVTIIIGARNRSLIILE
;
A
#
# COMPACT_ATOMS: atom_id res chain seq x y z
N MET A 1 -10.67 -14.22 6.92
CA MET A 1 -9.45 -14.49 6.11
C MET A 1 -9.62 -13.84 4.76
N ASN A 2 -8.56 -13.25 4.24
CA ASN A 2 -8.58 -12.43 3.04
C ASN A 2 -7.62 -13.03 2.01
N ARG A 3 -8.10 -13.32 0.80
CA ARG A 3 -7.33 -14.02 -0.24
C ARG A 3 -6.38 -13.07 -0.97
N ILE A 4 -5.17 -13.54 -1.24
CA ILE A 4 -4.19 -12.86 -2.10
C ILE A 4 -4.58 -13.14 -3.55
N LEU A 5 -4.99 -12.09 -4.25
CA LEU A 5 -5.45 -12.15 -5.64
C LEU A 5 -4.29 -12.08 -6.64
N LYS A 6 -3.27 -11.28 -6.30
CA LYS A 6 -2.09 -11.08 -7.16
C LYS A 6 -0.88 -10.72 -6.32
N LYS A 7 0.31 -11.15 -6.76
CA LYS A 7 1.59 -10.79 -6.15
C LYS A 7 2.60 -10.43 -7.24
N THR A 8 3.38 -9.39 -7.02
CA THR A 8 4.46 -8.99 -7.92
C THR A 8 5.63 -8.46 -7.10
N GLN A 9 6.83 -8.95 -7.37
CA GLN A 9 8.05 -8.41 -6.78
C GLN A 9 8.49 -7.19 -7.58
N LEU A 10 8.59 -6.03 -6.93
CA LEU A 10 8.94 -4.75 -7.56
C LEU A 10 10.46 -4.49 -7.52
N SER A 11 11.13 -4.97 -6.49
CA SER A 11 12.59 -4.93 -6.34
C SER A 11 13.05 -6.10 -5.45
N ASP A 12 14.35 -6.19 -5.16
CA ASP A 12 14.94 -7.28 -4.37
C ASP A 12 14.12 -7.60 -3.10
N ASP A 13 13.74 -6.58 -2.31
CA ASP A 13 13.00 -6.76 -1.06
C ASP A 13 11.57 -6.17 -1.06
N VAL A 14 11.06 -5.64 -2.18
CA VAL A 14 9.76 -4.95 -2.22
C VAL A 14 8.72 -5.74 -2.99
N TYR A 15 7.56 -5.94 -2.38
CA TYR A 15 6.47 -6.72 -2.94
C TYR A 15 5.21 -5.88 -3.03
N ARG A 16 4.51 -6.01 -4.15
CA ARG A 16 3.14 -5.55 -4.36
C ARG A 16 2.20 -6.75 -4.23
N MET A 17 1.17 -6.59 -3.43
CA MET A 17 0.18 -7.64 -3.17
C MET A 17 -1.23 -7.07 -3.27
N GLU A 18 -2.06 -7.66 -4.12
CA GLU A 18 -3.49 -7.38 -4.19
C GLU A 18 -4.24 -8.39 -3.32
N VAL A 19 -5.06 -7.89 -2.39
CA VAL A 19 -5.75 -8.70 -1.39
C VAL A 19 -7.24 -8.39 -1.41
N GLU A 20 -8.06 -9.42 -1.38
CA GLU A 20 -9.51 -9.31 -1.27
C GLU A 20 -9.90 -8.66 0.05
N ALA A 21 -10.54 -7.50 0.00
CA ALA A 21 -11.00 -6.76 1.17
C ALA A 21 -12.13 -5.78 0.77
N PRO A 22 -13.31 -6.27 0.36
CA PRO A 22 -14.33 -5.46 -0.32
C PRO A 22 -14.83 -4.27 0.52
N LEU A 23 -14.98 -4.47 1.83
CA LEU A 23 -15.39 -3.40 2.74
C LEU A 23 -14.31 -2.32 2.87
N ILE A 24 -13.03 -2.71 2.92
CA ILE A 24 -11.92 -1.76 3.01
C ILE A 24 -11.77 -1.02 1.69
N ALA A 25 -11.86 -1.72 0.56
CA ALA A 25 -11.73 -1.15 -0.78
C ALA A 25 -12.76 -0.03 -1.04
N ARG A 26 -14.00 -0.22 -0.56
CA ARG A 26 -15.08 0.76 -0.72
C ARG A 26 -14.89 2.03 0.11
N GLU A 27 -14.41 1.89 1.35
CA GLU A 27 -14.34 3.00 2.31
C GLU A 27 -12.99 3.74 2.32
N ARG A 28 -11.95 3.14 1.71
CA ARG A 28 -10.57 3.66 1.75
C ARG A 28 -10.45 5.04 1.11
N LYS A 29 -9.72 5.91 1.80
CA LYS A 29 -9.28 7.22 1.31
C LYS A 29 -7.73 7.32 1.29
N PRO A 30 -7.15 8.23 0.50
CA PRO A 30 -5.70 8.47 0.49
C PRO A 30 -5.13 8.74 1.87
N GLY A 31 -3.93 8.21 2.14
CA GLY A 31 -3.24 8.36 3.44
C GLY A 31 -3.63 7.34 4.51
N GLN A 32 -4.64 6.50 4.27
CA GLN A 32 -5.08 5.48 5.23
C GLN A 32 -4.28 4.18 5.12
N PHE A 33 -4.28 3.42 6.21
CA PHE A 33 -3.55 2.16 6.35
C PHE A 33 -4.45 1.04 6.91
N ILE A 34 -3.94 -0.19 6.92
CA ILE A 34 -4.55 -1.33 7.60
C ILE A 34 -3.63 -1.85 8.70
N ILE A 35 -4.20 -2.59 9.65
CA ILE A 35 -3.45 -3.51 10.50
C ILE A 35 -3.63 -4.91 9.96
N LEU A 36 -2.52 -5.60 9.71
CA LEU A 36 -2.46 -6.97 9.21
C LEU A 36 -1.95 -7.92 10.30
N GLN A 37 -2.50 -9.13 10.32
CA GLN A 37 -1.98 -10.26 11.07
C GLN A 37 -1.94 -11.49 10.14
N ILE A 38 -0.78 -12.15 10.04
CA ILE A 38 -0.54 -13.23 9.06
C ILE A 38 -1.26 -14.51 9.44
N ASP A 39 -1.15 -14.92 10.70
CA ASP A 39 -1.81 -16.08 11.29
C ASP A 39 -2.84 -15.68 12.35
N ASP A 40 -3.71 -16.62 12.72
CA ASP A 40 -4.79 -16.44 13.69
C ASP A 40 -4.39 -16.86 15.12
N GLN A 41 -3.10 -17.07 15.37
CA GLN A 41 -2.58 -17.51 16.66
C GLN A 41 -1.81 -16.38 17.36
N LEU A 42 -0.49 -16.35 17.20
CA LEU A 42 0.44 -15.47 17.92
C LEU A 42 1.16 -14.50 16.97
N GLY A 43 0.76 -14.42 15.71
CA GLY A 43 1.32 -13.48 14.74
C GLY A 43 1.18 -12.04 15.23
N GLU A 44 2.25 -11.25 15.06
CA GLU A 44 2.21 -9.82 15.41
C GLU A 44 1.29 -9.04 14.45
N ARG A 45 0.78 -7.91 14.97
CA ARG A 45 -0.09 -6.99 14.24
C ARG A 45 0.74 -5.84 13.70
N ILE A 46 0.90 -5.75 12.39
CA ILE A 46 1.72 -4.72 11.74
C ILE A 46 0.87 -3.76 10.89
N PRO A 47 1.19 -2.45 10.89
CA PRO A 47 0.54 -1.51 10.00
C PRO A 47 1.15 -1.56 8.59
N LEU A 48 0.30 -1.52 7.55
CA LEU A 48 0.71 -1.35 6.16
C LEU A 48 -0.20 -0.34 5.47
N THR A 49 0.37 0.60 4.72
CA THR A 49 -0.41 1.57 3.96
C THR A 49 -1.18 0.90 2.83
N ILE A 50 -2.41 1.36 2.59
CA ILE A 50 -3.17 0.95 1.41
C ILE A 50 -2.66 1.78 0.23
N ALA A 51 -1.87 1.18 -0.65
CA ALA A 51 -1.29 1.86 -1.80
C ALA A 51 -2.34 2.10 -2.90
N ASP A 52 -3.27 1.17 -3.10
CA ASP A 52 -4.37 1.32 -4.05
C ASP A 52 -5.62 0.52 -3.64
N ALA A 53 -6.75 0.74 -4.30
CA ALA A 53 -7.97 -0.04 -4.11
C ALA A 53 -8.80 -0.13 -5.39
N ASP A 54 -9.43 -1.28 -5.62
CA ASP A 54 -10.39 -1.52 -6.70
C ASP A 54 -11.73 -1.92 -6.08
N PRO A 55 -12.68 -0.99 -5.90
CA PRO A 55 -13.99 -1.28 -5.32
C PRO A 55 -14.82 -2.26 -6.16
N ALA A 56 -14.61 -2.33 -7.48
CA ALA A 56 -15.35 -3.22 -8.35
C ALA A 56 -14.86 -4.67 -8.21
N LYS A 57 -13.56 -4.87 -8.06
CA LYS A 57 -12.97 -6.18 -7.71
C LYS A 57 -13.06 -6.52 -6.23
N GLY A 58 -13.34 -5.53 -5.38
CA GLY A 58 -13.37 -5.69 -3.93
C GLY A 58 -11.98 -5.92 -3.33
N SER A 59 -10.94 -5.30 -3.89
CA SER A 59 -9.56 -5.54 -3.49
C SER A 59 -8.82 -4.28 -3.06
N ILE A 60 -7.81 -4.46 -2.21
CA ILE A 60 -6.83 -3.43 -1.85
C ILE A 60 -5.44 -3.86 -2.31
N THR A 61 -4.60 -2.90 -2.67
CA THR A 61 -3.18 -3.14 -2.96
C THR A 61 -2.34 -2.70 -1.78
N LEU A 62 -1.50 -3.61 -1.30
CA LEU A 62 -0.45 -3.36 -0.33
C LEU A 62 0.90 -3.37 -1.05
N ILE A 63 1.79 -2.46 -0.68
CA ILE A 63 3.20 -2.49 -1.10
C ILE A 63 4.04 -2.40 0.16
N PHE A 64 4.91 -3.39 0.36
CA PHE A 64 5.70 -3.51 1.58
C PHE A 64 7.11 -4.00 1.27
N GLN A 65 8.04 -3.68 2.17
CA GLN A 65 9.42 -4.17 2.11
C GLN A 65 9.60 -5.31 3.13
N ALA A 66 10.27 -6.38 2.72
CA ALA A 66 10.65 -7.48 3.58
C ALA A 66 11.87 -7.08 4.43
N VAL A 67 11.63 -6.70 5.69
CA VAL A 67 12.64 -6.13 6.61
C VAL A 67 12.64 -6.76 7.99
N GLY A 68 11.65 -7.62 8.29
CA GLY A 68 11.47 -8.24 9.59
C GLY A 68 10.62 -9.49 9.47
N ARG A 69 10.49 -10.24 10.56
CA ARG A 69 9.89 -11.58 10.57
C ARG A 69 8.54 -11.64 9.84
N THR A 70 7.61 -10.76 10.18
CA THR A 70 6.26 -10.77 9.58
C THR A 70 6.31 -10.36 8.12
N THR A 71 7.07 -9.35 7.72
CA THR A 71 7.13 -8.98 6.30
C THR A 71 7.86 -10.02 5.44
N HIS A 72 8.81 -10.79 6.00
CA HIS A 72 9.37 -11.97 5.33
C HIS A 72 8.33 -13.09 5.15
N LEU A 73 7.60 -13.45 6.20
CA LEU A 73 6.52 -14.45 6.11
C LEU A 73 5.42 -14.02 5.12
N LEU A 74 5.10 -12.72 5.07
CA LEU A 74 4.17 -12.18 4.09
C LEU A 74 4.72 -12.26 2.66
N ALA A 75 6.02 -12.04 2.49
CA ALA A 75 6.70 -12.18 1.21
C ALA A 75 6.81 -13.64 0.74
N GLU A 76 6.66 -14.63 1.61
CA GLU A 76 6.65 -16.06 1.24
C GLU A 76 5.28 -16.53 0.73
N LYS A 77 4.19 -15.89 1.16
CA LYS A 77 2.82 -16.17 0.71
C LYS A 77 2.68 -16.02 -0.81
N GLN A 78 1.88 -16.88 -1.42
CA GLN A 78 1.64 -16.91 -2.87
C GLN A 78 0.23 -16.45 -3.24
N GLU A 79 0.00 -16.24 -4.53
CA GLU A 79 -1.35 -16.02 -5.05
C GLU A 79 -2.25 -17.22 -4.70
N GLY A 80 -3.47 -16.94 -4.24
CA GLY A 80 -4.40 -17.95 -3.74
C GLY A 80 -4.30 -18.21 -2.23
N ASP A 81 -3.17 -17.89 -1.58
CA ASP A 81 -3.04 -17.99 -0.12
C ASP A 81 -3.92 -16.94 0.58
N THR A 82 -4.11 -17.13 1.89
CA THR A 82 -4.89 -16.22 2.73
C THR A 82 -4.05 -15.53 3.80
N ILE A 83 -4.49 -14.31 4.13
CA ILE A 83 -4.09 -13.54 5.31
C ILE A 83 -5.18 -13.72 6.36
N ALA A 84 -4.80 -14.03 7.60
CA ALA A 84 -5.76 -14.36 8.65
C ALA A 84 -6.71 -13.19 8.97
N ALA A 85 -6.15 -12.01 9.23
CA ALA A 85 -6.91 -10.83 9.61
C ALA A 85 -6.40 -9.54 8.96
N LEU A 86 -7.35 -8.71 8.53
CA LEU A 86 -7.15 -7.33 8.11
C LEU A 86 -8.13 -6.42 8.86
N LEU A 87 -7.63 -5.33 9.40
CA LEU A 87 -8.43 -4.28 10.04
C LEU A 87 -8.17 -2.94 9.35
N GLY A 88 -9.23 -2.33 8.83
CA GLY A 88 -9.21 -0.96 8.33
C GLY A 88 -10.42 -0.59 7.46
N PRO A 89 -10.36 0.53 6.72
CA PRO A 89 -9.23 1.46 6.68
C PRO A 89 -9.08 2.23 8.01
N LEU A 90 -7.84 2.49 8.42
CA LEU A 90 -7.48 3.21 9.65
C LEU A 90 -6.70 4.49 9.33
N GLY A 91 -6.62 5.37 10.32
CA GLY A 91 -5.96 6.66 10.20
C GLY A 91 -6.86 7.74 9.60
N GLN A 92 -6.45 8.99 9.78
CA GLN A 92 -7.13 10.14 9.17
C GLN A 92 -6.74 10.23 7.69
N PRO A 93 -7.71 10.39 6.78
CA PRO A 93 -7.40 10.66 5.38
C PRO A 93 -6.52 11.90 5.23
N THR A 94 -5.62 11.89 4.26
CA THR A 94 -4.87 13.10 3.90
C THR A 94 -5.84 14.20 3.49
N HIS A 95 -5.60 15.42 3.96
CA HIS A 95 -6.35 16.58 3.50
C HIS A 95 -6.00 16.85 2.03
N ILE A 96 -7.00 16.84 1.16
CA ILE A 96 -6.84 17.04 -0.28
C ILE A 96 -7.67 18.26 -0.69
N GLU A 97 -7.00 19.25 -1.25
CA GLU A 97 -7.61 20.45 -1.80
C GLU A 97 -6.84 20.95 -3.04
N LYS A 98 -7.38 21.95 -3.72
CA LYS A 98 -6.74 22.59 -4.88
C LYS A 98 -5.82 23.71 -4.41
N VAL A 99 -4.54 23.39 -4.25
CA VAL A 99 -3.46 24.29 -3.82
C VAL A 99 -2.66 24.93 -4.97
N GLY A 100 -2.90 24.51 -6.22
CA GLY A 100 -2.19 25.00 -7.41
C GLY A 100 -1.05 24.07 -7.83
N HIS A 101 0.09 24.12 -7.14
CA HIS A 101 1.24 23.23 -7.39
C HIS A 101 1.67 22.48 -6.13
N ALA A 102 1.54 21.17 -6.14
CA ALA A 102 2.01 20.28 -5.08
C ALA A 102 3.29 19.56 -5.49
N VAL A 103 4.28 19.55 -4.59
CA VAL A 103 5.51 18.75 -4.74
C VAL A 103 5.45 17.58 -3.77
N CYS A 104 5.49 16.37 -4.33
CA CYS A 104 5.38 15.10 -3.61
C CYS A 104 6.76 14.44 -3.58
N VAL A 105 7.34 14.25 -2.39
CA VAL A 105 8.69 13.66 -2.25
C VAL A 105 8.58 12.30 -1.56
N GLY A 106 8.97 11.24 -2.27
CA GLY A 106 8.92 9.86 -1.79
C GLY A 106 10.31 9.23 -1.75
N GLY A 107 10.66 8.61 -0.62
CA GLY A 107 11.94 7.93 -0.43
C GLY A 107 11.78 6.42 -0.24
N GLY A 108 12.36 5.60 -1.11
CA GLY A 108 12.32 4.14 -1.05
C GLY A 108 10.88 3.62 -0.97
N ILE A 109 10.60 2.79 0.04
CA ILE A 109 9.24 2.27 0.27
C ILE A 109 8.20 3.38 0.54
N GLY A 110 8.64 4.57 0.95
CA GLY A 110 7.78 5.75 1.14
C GLY A 110 7.12 6.29 -0.14
N VAL A 111 7.53 5.82 -1.32
CA VAL A 111 6.84 6.12 -2.59
C VAL A 111 5.46 5.44 -2.64
N ALA A 112 5.32 4.24 -2.06
CA ALA A 112 4.05 3.52 -2.02
C ALA A 112 2.92 4.27 -1.29
N PRO A 113 3.09 4.77 -0.04
CA PRO A 113 2.06 5.56 0.61
C PRO A 113 1.82 6.93 -0.05
N LEU A 114 2.81 7.47 -0.78
CA LEU A 114 2.69 8.73 -1.51
C LEU A 114 1.81 8.59 -2.76
N HIS A 115 1.83 7.43 -3.42
CA HIS A 115 1.10 7.17 -4.66
C HIS A 115 -0.38 7.61 -4.63
N PRO A 116 -1.21 7.16 -3.66
CA PRO A 116 -2.61 7.57 -3.64
C PRO A 116 -2.84 9.04 -3.29
N ILE A 117 -1.92 9.66 -2.56
CA ILE A 117 -1.97 11.09 -2.24
C ILE A 117 -1.70 11.90 -3.50
N ALA A 118 -0.68 11.52 -4.28
CA ALA A 118 -0.35 12.18 -5.55
C ALA A 118 -1.49 12.04 -6.57
N GLN A 119 -2.13 10.86 -6.67
CA GLN A 119 -3.32 10.65 -7.50
C GLN A 119 -4.47 11.57 -7.07
N ALA A 120 -4.75 11.66 -5.78
CA ALA A 120 -5.84 12.49 -5.26
C ALA A 120 -5.58 14.00 -5.45
N LEU A 121 -4.36 14.47 -5.20
CA LEU A 121 -3.96 15.85 -5.49
C LEU A 121 -4.09 16.17 -6.97
N LYS A 122 -3.70 15.25 -7.85
CA LYS A 122 -3.86 15.41 -9.30
C LYS A 122 -5.35 15.48 -9.69
N ALA A 123 -6.18 14.60 -9.13
CA ALA A 123 -7.63 14.58 -9.36
C ALA A 123 -8.33 15.87 -8.86
N ALA A 124 -7.82 16.47 -7.78
CA ALA A 124 -8.29 17.78 -7.28
C ALA A 124 -7.89 18.98 -8.17
N GLY A 125 -7.19 18.73 -9.29
CA GLY A 125 -6.84 19.76 -10.27
C GLY A 125 -5.52 20.48 -9.99
N ASN A 126 -4.64 19.89 -9.17
CA ASN A 126 -3.30 20.44 -8.94
C ASN A 126 -2.33 20.06 -10.06
N ARG A 127 -1.37 20.94 -10.33
CA ARG A 127 -0.09 20.54 -10.92
C ARG A 127 0.65 19.73 -9.86
N VAL A 128 1.13 18.54 -10.22
CA VAL A 128 1.86 17.66 -9.29
C VAL A 128 3.25 17.41 -9.86
N THR A 129 4.29 17.66 -9.05
CA THR A 129 5.66 17.23 -9.32
C THR A 129 6.01 16.16 -8.32
N ILE A 130 6.49 15.01 -8.79
CA ILE A 130 6.89 13.89 -7.94
C ILE A 130 8.41 13.78 -7.98
N ILE A 131 9.03 13.67 -6.81
CA ILE A 131 10.46 13.42 -6.65
C ILE A 131 10.58 12.07 -5.95
N ILE A 132 11.16 11.10 -6.65
CA ILE A 132 11.40 9.75 -6.13
C ILE A 132 12.90 9.62 -5.82
N GLY A 133 13.21 9.29 -4.57
CA GLY A 133 14.57 8.99 -4.13
C GLY A 133 14.69 7.54 -3.68
N ALA A 134 15.77 6.87 -4.03
CA ALA A 134 16.11 5.54 -3.52
C ALA A 134 17.61 5.47 -3.21
N ARG A 135 18.03 4.47 -2.43
CA ARG A 135 19.44 4.32 -2.01
C ARG A 135 20.35 3.95 -3.19
N ASN A 136 19.81 3.24 -4.18
CA ASN A 136 20.45 2.88 -5.44
C ASN A 136 19.37 2.62 -6.51
N ARG A 137 19.79 2.34 -7.75
CA ARG A 137 18.88 2.17 -8.89
C ARG A 137 17.94 0.96 -8.76
N SER A 138 18.39 -0.17 -8.20
CA SER A 138 17.57 -1.39 -8.12
C SER A 138 16.42 -1.26 -7.12
N LEU A 139 16.48 -0.27 -6.22
CA LEU A 139 15.45 -0.01 -5.21
C LEU A 139 14.41 1.04 -5.63
N ILE A 140 14.47 1.54 -6.86
CA ILE A 140 13.44 2.42 -7.41
C ILE A 140 12.18 1.59 -7.66
N ILE A 141 11.03 2.09 -7.18
CA ILE A 141 9.72 1.47 -7.37
C ILE A 141 8.73 2.51 -7.88
N LEU A 142 7.71 2.06 -8.62
CA LEU A 142 6.61 2.92 -9.11
C LEU A 142 7.10 4.13 -9.94
N GLU A 143 8.14 3.93 -10.75
CA GLU A 143 8.60 4.91 -11.75
C GLU A 143 7.69 4.98 -13.00
#